data_AF-A0A9E3I1H9-F1
#
_entry.id   AF-A0A9E3I1H9-F1
#
_cell.length_a   1.000
_cell.length_b   1.000
_cell.length_c   1.000
_cell.angle_alpha   90.00
_cell.angle_beta   90.00
_cell.angle_gamma   90.00
#
_symmetry.space_group_name_H-M   'P 1'
#
loop_
_entity.id
_entity.type
_entity.pdbx_description
1 polymer ?
#
loop_
_entity_poly.entity_id
_entity_poly.type
_entity_poly.pdbx_seq_one_letter_code
_entity_poly.pdbx_strand_id
1 'polypeptide(L)'
;MESRSLRIGNDPERSLNQMHVGFSAFRYEDGYKFSAIDLGTKGVKVELNRAYDIGGAVILPPEKVRDCGRWLLQTIGLDHYGLPRELTDVLARLINHKKAGQILQRGDKKKIRDALKVLRRDKLKLDTEGKLLRLISNNAI
;
A
#
# COMPACT_ATOMS: atom_id res chain seq x y z
N MET A 1 17.24 -18.38 10.85
CA MET A 1 15.93 -18.07 10.22
C MET A 1 15.43 -16.80 10.88
N GLU A 2 15.65 -15.64 10.26
CA GLU A 2 15.34 -14.34 10.85
C GLU A 2 13.88 -13.96 10.54
N SER A 3 13.12 -13.73 11.60
CA SER A 3 11.74 -13.29 11.56
C SER A 3 11.69 -11.80 11.18
N ARG A 4 11.32 -11.48 9.95
CA ARG A 4 11.04 -10.10 9.52
C ARG A 4 9.75 -9.62 10.21
N SER A 5 9.89 -8.89 11.31
CA SER A 5 8.75 -8.23 11.97
C SER A 5 8.49 -6.87 11.33
N LEU A 6 7.34 -6.72 10.65
CA LEU A 6 6.78 -5.42 10.32
C LEU A 6 6.28 -4.77 11.61
N ARG A 7 7.11 -3.95 12.25
CA ARG A 7 6.68 -3.11 13.38
C ARG A 7 6.20 -1.77 12.81
N ILE A 8 4.89 -1.56 12.86
CA ILE A 8 4.29 -0.23 12.78
C ILE A 8 4.70 0.46 14.08
N GLY A 9 5.78 1.26 14.03
CA GLY A 9 6.28 2.00 15.18
C GLY A 9 5.31 3.12 15.54
N ASN A 10 4.68 3.02 16.70
CA ASN A 10 4.08 4.15 17.41
C ASN A 10 5.20 4.89 18.14
N ASP A 11 5.75 5.94 17.54
CA ASP A 11 6.45 6.98 18.31
C ASP A 11 5.43 8.03 18.75
N PRO A 12 5.39 8.42 20.05
CA PRO A 12 4.48 9.44 20.55
C PRO A 12 5.06 10.84 20.32
N GLU A 13 4.16 11.82 20.29
CA GLU A 13 4.40 13.28 20.25
C GLU A 13 4.58 13.93 18.87
N ARG A 14 3.44 14.25 18.25
CA ARG A 14 2.90 15.63 18.21
C ARG A 14 1.54 15.61 17.52
N SER A 15 0.60 16.37 18.09
CA SER A 15 -0.82 16.39 17.75
C SER A 15 -1.08 16.63 16.26
N LEU A 16 -1.43 15.57 15.54
CA LEU A 16 -2.05 15.61 14.22
C LEU A 16 -3.55 15.94 14.37
N ASN A 17 -3.84 17.22 14.61
CA ASN A 17 -5.16 17.73 14.29
C ASN A 17 -5.23 18.05 12.80
N GLN A 18 -6.30 17.55 12.17
CA GLN A 18 -6.77 17.79 10.80
C GLN A 18 -6.17 16.97 9.65
N MET A 19 -6.67 15.74 9.53
CA MET A 19 -7.51 15.29 8.41
C MET A 19 -7.24 15.90 7.02
N HIS A 20 -6.21 15.39 6.35
CA HIS A 20 -6.23 15.19 4.90
C HIS A 20 -5.75 13.76 4.62
N VAL A 21 -6.51 12.98 3.87
CA VAL A 21 -6.16 11.62 3.43
C VAL A 21 -5.10 11.76 2.32
N GLY A 22 -3.89 12.21 2.68
CA GLY A 22 -2.80 12.52 1.75
C GLY A 22 -1.95 11.31 1.46
N PHE A 23 -1.25 10.79 2.47
CA PHE A 23 -0.36 9.65 2.33
C PHE A 23 0.11 9.19 3.73
N SER A 24 0.02 7.90 4.06
CA SER A 24 0.64 7.39 5.30
C SER A 24 2.14 7.28 5.12
N ALA A 25 2.91 7.89 6.02
CA ALA A 25 4.38 7.84 5.95
C ALA A 25 4.89 6.40 5.86
N PHE A 26 5.91 6.18 5.03
CA PHE A 26 6.47 4.87 4.73
C PHE A 26 7.97 4.83 5.03
N ARG A 27 8.46 3.68 5.52
CA ARG A 27 9.89 3.42 5.75
C ARG A 27 10.23 1.97 5.47
N TYR A 28 11.26 1.73 4.66
CA TYR A 28 11.85 0.42 4.38
C TYR A 28 13.36 0.46 4.63
N GLU A 29 13.90 -0.59 5.24
CA GLU A 29 15.34 -0.71 5.57
C GLU A 29 15.88 -2.10 5.22
N ASP A 30 16.80 -2.18 4.26
CA ASP A 30 17.55 -3.40 3.89
C ASP A 30 18.87 -3.01 3.17
N GLY A 31 19.87 -2.56 3.93
CA GLY A 31 21.12 -1.98 3.38
C GLY A 31 20.96 -0.57 2.79
N TYR A 32 19.73 -0.17 2.48
CA TYR A 32 19.29 1.18 2.11
C TYR A 32 18.03 1.53 2.90
N LYS A 33 17.86 2.80 3.25
CA LYS A 33 16.66 3.37 3.86
C LYS A 33 15.87 4.14 2.81
N PHE A 34 14.70 3.65 2.45
CA PHE A 34 13.75 4.37 1.60
C PHE A 34 12.59 4.86 2.46
N SER A 35 12.30 6.17 2.43
CA SER A 35 11.19 6.75 3.17
C SER A 35 10.41 7.75 2.35
N ALA A 36 9.10 7.82 2.60
CA ALA A 36 8.22 8.82 2.04
C ALA A 36 7.45 9.51 3.18
N ILE A 37 7.46 10.84 3.18
CA ILE A 37 6.93 11.68 4.26
C ILE A 37 5.95 12.68 3.65
N ASP A 38 4.70 12.67 4.13
CA ASP A 38 3.70 13.67 3.78
C ASP A 38 4.05 15.01 4.45
N LEU A 39 4.23 16.05 3.65
CA LEU A 39 4.51 17.42 4.08
C LEU A 39 3.24 18.30 4.02
N GLY A 40 2.05 17.71 3.85
CA GLY A 40 0.78 18.40 3.73
C GLY A 40 0.73 19.24 2.46
N THR A 41 0.49 20.55 2.60
CA THR A 41 0.39 21.48 1.48
C THR A 41 1.69 21.66 0.69
N LYS A 42 2.82 21.13 1.20
CA LYS A 42 4.12 21.15 0.53
C LYS A 42 4.39 19.89 -0.31
N GLY A 43 3.45 18.94 -0.31
CA GLY A 43 3.54 17.71 -1.09
C GLY A 43 4.18 16.55 -0.31
N VAL A 44 4.92 15.67 -0.99
CA VAL A 44 5.56 14.50 -0.37
C VAL A 44 7.06 14.54 -0.59
N LYS A 45 7.81 14.33 0.49
CA LYS A 45 9.25 14.11 0.43
C LYS A 45 9.54 12.62 0.30
N VAL A 46 10.29 12.25 -0.73
CA VAL A 46 10.81 10.89 -0.91
C VAL A 46 12.32 10.94 -0.69
N GLU A 47 12.82 10.07 0.19
CA GLU A 47 14.23 9.97 0.55
C GLU A 47 14.74 8.55 0.30
N LEU A 48 15.92 8.44 -0.30
CA LEU A 48 16.69 7.21 -0.40
C LEU A 48 18.07 7.46 0.18
N ASN A 49 18.34 6.87 1.33
CA ASN A 49 19.61 6.99 2.03
C ASN A 49 20.30 5.63 2.10
N ARG A 50 21.63 5.60 2.04
CA ARG A 50 22.43 4.43 2.42
C ARG A 50 23.18 4.77 3.70
N ALA A 51 23.36 3.82 4.61
CA ALA A 51 23.94 4.07 5.93
C ALA A 51 25.34 4.73 5.90
N TYR A 52 26.06 4.65 4.77
CA TYR A 52 27.43 5.14 4.62
C TYR A 52 27.68 5.86 3.29
N ASP A 53 26.64 6.36 2.61
CA ASP A 53 26.75 6.99 1.28
C ASP A 53 25.86 8.24 1.17
N ILE A 54 26.05 9.03 0.11
CA ILE A 54 25.24 10.21 -0.19
C ILE A 54 23.81 9.76 -0.53
N GLY A 55 22.85 10.17 0.30
CA GLY A 55 21.44 9.97 0.06
C GLY A 55 20.85 10.99 -0.91
N GLY A 56 19.79 10.59 -1.62
CA GLY A 56 19.00 11.45 -2.49
C GLY A 56 17.65 11.77 -1.86
N ALA A 57 17.16 13.00 -2.04
CA ALA A 57 15.81 13.38 -1.67
C ALA A 57 15.15 14.20 -2.78
N VAL A 58 13.88 13.92 -3.04
CA VAL A 58 13.05 14.72 -3.94
C VAL A 58 11.77 15.11 -3.22
N ILE A 59 11.33 16.35 -3.42
CA ILE A 59 10.02 16.81 -2.98
C ILE A 59 9.12 16.82 -4.20
N LEU A 60 8.08 16.00 -4.16
CA LEU A 60 7.03 15.96 -5.16
C LEU A 60 5.93 16.96 -4.77
N PRO A 61 5.40 17.73 -5.73
CA PRO A 61 4.38 18.72 -5.44
C PRO A 61 3.04 18.06 -5.03
N PRO A 62 2.13 18.78 -4.35
CA PRO A 62 0.89 18.24 -3.79
C PRO A 62 0.02 17.44 -4.78
N GLU A 63 -0.07 17.88 -6.03
CA GLU A 63 -0.83 17.21 -7.08
C GLU A 63 -0.28 15.82 -7.46
N LYS A 64 0.98 15.54 -7.11
CA LYS A 64 1.65 14.24 -7.37
C LYS A 64 1.63 13.29 -6.18
N VAL A 65 1.15 13.72 -5.02
CA VAL A 65 1.15 12.91 -3.79
C VAL A 65 0.39 11.60 -3.96
N ARG A 66 -0.80 11.65 -4.59
CA ARG A 66 -1.62 10.45 -4.80
C ARG A 66 -0.97 9.46 -5.76
N ASP A 67 -0.38 9.96 -6.84
CA ASP A 67 0.31 9.13 -7.84
C ASP A 67 1.58 8.51 -7.24
N CYS A 68 2.32 9.28 -6.43
CA CYS A 68 3.47 8.78 -5.68
C CYS A 68 3.08 7.67 -4.72
N GLY A 69 2.00 7.85 -3.94
CA GLY A 69 1.53 6.81 -3.02
C GLY A 69 1.13 5.53 -3.73
N ARG A 70 0.42 5.65 -4.86
CA ARG A 70 0.08 4.51 -5.71
C ARG A 70 1.34 3.83 -6.26
N TRP A 71 2.26 4.58 -6.86
CA TRP A 71 3.52 4.05 -7.37
C TRP A 71 4.33 3.34 -6.29
N LEU A 72 4.39 3.91 -5.09
CA LEU A 72 5.13 3.33 -3.99
C LEU A 72 4.56 1.98 -3.58
N LEU A 73 3.26 1.91 -3.27
CA LEU A 73 2.57 0.65 -2.93
C LEU A 73 2.79 -0.40 -4.02
N GLN A 74 2.70 0.02 -5.29
CA GLN A 74 2.94 -0.87 -6.41
C GLN A 74 4.36 -1.41 -6.48
N THR A 75 5.36 -0.59 -6.17
CA THR A 75 6.78 -0.92 -6.21
C THR A 75 7.15 -1.94 -5.13
N ILE A 76 6.52 -1.84 -3.96
CA ILE A 76 6.76 -2.75 -2.83
C ILE A 76 5.85 -3.99 -2.85
N GLY A 77 5.13 -4.22 -3.95
CA GLY A 77 4.27 -5.41 -4.11
C GLY A 77 2.97 -5.37 -3.29
N LEU A 78 2.57 -4.19 -2.80
CA LEU A 78 1.32 -4.00 -2.08
C LEU A 78 0.20 -3.48 -3.00
N ASP A 79 -1.02 -3.71 -2.59
CA ASP A 79 -2.24 -3.13 -3.15
C ASP A 79 -2.55 -1.79 -2.48
N HIS A 80 -3.68 -1.18 -2.85
CA HIS A 80 -4.12 0.12 -2.33
C HIS A 80 -4.58 0.08 -0.86
N TYR A 81 -4.77 -1.11 -0.28
CA TYR A 81 -4.98 -1.31 1.16
C TYR A 81 -3.67 -1.53 1.92
N GLY A 82 -2.52 -1.54 1.24
CA GLY A 82 -1.25 -1.94 1.83
C GLY A 82 -1.15 -3.45 2.09
N LEU A 83 -1.95 -4.26 1.39
CA LEU A 83 -1.93 -5.72 1.48
C LEU A 83 -1.10 -6.31 0.34
N PRO A 84 -0.44 -7.47 0.53
CA PRO A 84 0.26 -8.14 -0.56
C PRO A 84 -0.68 -8.43 -1.72
N ARG A 85 -0.26 -8.14 -2.96
CA ARG A 85 -1.11 -8.34 -4.15
C ARG A 85 -1.57 -9.78 -4.32
N GLU A 86 -0.74 -10.73 -3.92
CA GLU A 86 -1.00 -12.17 -3.99
C GLU A 86 -1.98 -12.63 -2.90
N LEU A 87 -2.31 -11.80 -1.91
CA LEU A 87 -3.16 -12.17 -0.79
C LEU A 87 -4.54 -12.67 -1.27
N THR A 88 -5.13 -12.02 -2.26
CA THR A 88 -6.41 -12.43 -2.85
C THR A 88 -6.32 -13.85 -3.44
N ASP A 89 -5.21 -14.16 -4.11
CA ASP A 89 -5.00 -15.46 -4.74
C ASP A 89 -4.68 -16.55 -3.71
N VAL A 90 -3.88 -16.22 -2.71
CA VAL A 90 -3.59 -17.11 -1.57
C VAL A 90 -4.87 -17.46 -0.84
N LEU A 91 -5.71 -16.48 -0.51
CA LEU A 91 -7.00 -16.70 0.16
C LEU A 91 -7.92 -17.56 -0.72
N ALA A 92 -8.00 -17.29 -2.02
CA ALA A 92 -8.81 -18.08 -2.94
C ALA A 92 -8.35 -19.55 -3.03
N ARG A 93 -7.03 -19.78 -3.13
CA ARG A 93 -6.43 -21.11 -3.13
C ARG A 93 -6.70 -21.85 -1.82
N LEU A 94 -6.65 -21.14 -0.69
CA LEU A 94 -6.85 -21.72 0.64
C LEU A 94 -8.29 -22.23 0.83
N ILE A 95 -9.30 -21.55 0.31
CA ILE A 95 -10.70 -22.05 0.38
C ILE A 95 -10.93 -23.25 -0.54
N ASN A 96 -10.28 -23.25 -1.70
CA ASN A 96 -10.45 -24.27 -2.75
C ASN A 96 -9.54 -25.49 -2.54
N HIS A 97 -8.64 -25.44 -1.56
CA HIS A 97 -7.73 -26.53 -1.28
C HIS A 97 -8.51 -27.79 -0.84
N LYS A 98 -8.15 -28.97 -1.37
CA LYS A 98 -8.87 -30.23 -1.07
C LYS A 98 -8.93 -30.56 0.42
N LYS A 99 -7.90 -30.19 1.19
CA LYS A 99 -7.84 -30.35 2.66
C LYS A 99 -8.39 -29.15 3.45
N ALA A 100 -8.99 -28.16 2.80
CA ALA A 100 -9.48 -26.96 3.47
C ALA A 100 -10.55 -27.28 4.53
N GLY A 101 -11.31 -28.38 4.38
CA GLY A 101 -12.26 -28.84 5.41
C GLY A 101 -11.62 -29.46 6.66
N GLN A 102 -10.34 -29.85 6.58
CA GLN A 102 -9.59 -30.42 7.71
C GLN A 102 -8.82 -29.33 8.49
N ILE A 103 -8.56 -28.19 7.87
CA ILE A 103 -7.74 -27.10 8.42
C ILE A 103 -8.60 -25.89 8.83
N LEU A 104 -9.65 -25.59 8.06
CA LEU A 104 -10.48 -24.40 8.27
C LEU A 104 -11.84 -24.79 8.79
N GLN A 105 -12.26 -24.17 9.89
CA GLN A 105 -13.61 -24.33 10.39
C GLN A 105 -14.61 -23.65 9.45
N ARG A 106 -15.90 -24.02 9.56
CA ARG A 106 -16.97 -23.44 8.73
C ARG A 106 -17.02 -21.91 8.85
N GLY A 107 -16.74 -21.37 10.04
CA GLY A 107 -16.66 -19.93 10.31
C GLY A 107 -15.53 -19.24 9.55
N ASP A 108 -14.34 -19.86 9.48
CA ASP A 108 -13.18 -19.30 8.79
C ASP A 108 -13.40 -19.21 7.29
N LYS A 109 -14.00 -20.25 6.69
CA LYS A 109 -14.35 -20.25 5.26
C LYS A 109 -15.35 -19.14 4.92
N LYS A 110 -16.25 -18.78 5.84
CA LYS A 110 -17.18 -17.66 5.66
C LYS A 110 -16.42 -16.33 5.71
N LYS A 111 -15.60 -16.11 6.74
CA LYS A 111 -14.77 -14.91 6.89
C LYS A 111 -13.89 -14.66 5.66
N ILE A 112 -13.23 -15.70 5.16
CA ILE A 112 -12.36 -15.59 3.98
C ILE A 112 -13.18 -15.26 2.72
N ARG A 113 -14.35 -15.88 2.54
CA ARG A 113 -15.24 -15.54 1.41
C ARG A 113 -15.72 -14.11 1.46
N ASP A 114 -16.04 -13.61 2.65
CA ASP A 114 -16.50 -12.22 2.81
C ASP A 114 -15.34 -11.24 2.57
N ALA A 115 -14.13 -11.54 3.06
CA ALA A 115 -12.93 -10.77 2.74
C ALA A 115 -12.64 -10.73 1.22
N LEU A 116 -12.72 -11.88 0.54
CA LEU A 116 -12.53 -11.97 -0.91
C LEU A 116 -13.55 -11.13 -1.69
N LYS A 117 -14.80 -11.02 -1.23
CA LYS A 117 -15.82 -10.17 -1.87
C LYS A 117 -15.45 -8.69 -1.81
N VAL A 118 -14.94 -8.23 -0.66
CA VAL A 118 -14.50 -6.84 -0.47
C VAL A 118 -13.30 -6.57 -1.38
N LEU A 119 -12.24 -7.37 -1.26
CA LEU A 119 -11.00 -7.20 -2.02
C LEU A 119 -11.23 -7.20 -3.55
N ARG A 120 -12.14 -8.04 -4.06
CA ARG A 120 -12.45 -8.10 -5.50
C ARG A 120 -13.34 -6.96 -6.00
N ARG A 121 -14.30 -6.50 -5.20
CA ARG A 121 -15.16 -5.36 -5.58
C ARG A 121 -14.35 -4.10 -5.77
N ASP A 122 -13.38 -3.88 -4.89
CA ASP A 122 -12.58 -2.66 -4.94
C ASP A 122 -11.50 -2.70 -6.03
N LYS A 123 -10.98 -3.89 -6.38
CA LYS A 123 -10.17 -4.07 -7.60
C LYS A 123 -10.91 -3.60 -8.86
N LEU A 124 -12.19 -3.94 -8.99
CA LEU A 124 -13.04 -3.53 -10.12
C LEU A 124 -13.26 -2.01 -10.18
N LYS A 125 -13.45 -1.36 -9.03
CA LYS A 125 -13.58 0.10 -8.95
C LYS A 125 -12.30 0.81 -9.36
N LEU A 126 -11.13 0.31 -8.94
CA LEU A 126 -9.83 0.88 -9.28
C LEU A 126 -9.47 0.73 -10.75
N ASP A 127 -9.79 -0.39 -11.37
CA ASP A 127 -9.62 -0.55 -12.83
C ASP A 127 -10.48 0.47 -13.60
N THR A 128 -11.66 0.80 -13.06
CA THR A 128 -12.59 1.76 -13.66
C THR A 128 -12.10 3.20 -13.47
N GLU A 129 -11.66 3.58 -12.26
CA GLU A 129 -11.08 4.90 -11.96
C GLU A 129 -9.74 5.11 -12.67
N GLY A 130 -8.89 4.08 -12.72
CA GLY A 130 -7.61 4.11 -13.44
C GLY A 130 -7.80 4.31 -14.95
N LYS A 131 -8.84 3.70 -15.53
CA LYS A 131 -9.23 3.95 -16.93
C LYS A 131 -9.75 5.37 -17.13
N LEU A 132 -10.57 5.89 -16.21
CA LEU A 132 -11.10 7.26 -16.26
C LEU A 132 -9.98 8.31 -16.21
N LEU A 133 -9.02 8.16 -15.30
CA LEU A 133 -7.89 9.07 -15.18
C LEU A 133 -6.98 9.06 -16.42
N ARG A 134 -6.75 7.88 -17.01
CA ARG A 134 -6.01 7.74 -18.28
C ARG A 134 -6.76 8.39 -19.46
N LEU A 135 -8.08 8.31 -19.48
CA LEU A 135 -8.91 8.98 -20.50
C LEU A 135 -8.83 10.50 -20.37
N ILE A 136 -8.88 11.03 -19.15
CA ILE A 136 -8.78 12.47 -18.89
C ILE A 136 -7.38 12.99 -19.25
N SER A 137 -6.32 12.25 -18.92
CA SER A 137 -4.96 12.65 -19.29
C SER A 137 -4.69 12.59 -20.80
N ASN A 138 -5.37 11.72 -21.53
CA ASN A 138 -5.20 11.60 -22.98
C ASN A 138 -6.01 12.63 -23.79
N ASN A 139 -7.06 13.19 -23.19
CA ASN A 139 -7.92 14.22 -23.82
C ASN A 139 -7.56 15.65 -23.39
N ALA A 140 -6.48 15.84 -22.64
CA ALA A 140 -5.99 17.15 -22.19
C ALA A 140 -4.93 17.75 -23.14
N ILE A 141 -4.93 17.34 -24.43
CA ILE A 141 -4.09 17.89 -25.50
C ILE A 141 -4.96 18.69 -26.45
#